data_AF-A0A963PRY4-F1
#
_entry.id   AF-A0A963PRY4-F1
#
_cell.length_a   1.000
_cell.length_b   1.000
_cell.length_c   1.000
_cell.angle_alpha   90.00
_cell.angle_beta   90.00
_cell.angle_gamma   90.00
#
_symmetry.space_group_name_H-M   'P 1'
#
loop_
_entity.id
_entity.type
_entity.pdbx_description
1 polymer ?
#
loop_
_entity_poly.entity_id
_entity_poly.type
_entity_poly.pdbx_seq_one_letter_code
_entity_poly.pdbx_strand_id
1 'polypeptide(L)'
;LSPPFCDPHFHMDATLSYGLPRVNQSGTLLEGIALWGELKPLLTEEALVERALAYCDWAVARGLLHIRSHVDTSDPSLLPVRAMLEVKKRVAPYIDLQLVAFPQDGVLRTAGGVDSLTRALDLGVDVVGGIPHFERTMADGAASVKLLCELAAARGLPVDMHCDESDDPLSRHIET
;
A
#
# COMPACT_ATOMS: atom_id res chain seq x y z
N LEU A 1 -12.03 -28.03 12.61
CA LEU A 1 -10.70 -27.47 12.34
C LEU A 1 -10.74 -26.89 10.93
N SER A 2 -10.21 -25.69 10.71
CA SER A 2 -10.08 -25.05 9.39
C SER A 2 -8.62 -24.70 9.11
N PRO A 3 -8.25 -24.43 7.84
CA PRO A 3 -7.03 -23.69 7.53
C PRO A 3 -7.03 -22.29 8.20
N PRO A 4 -5.87 -21.63 8.32
CA PRO A 4 -5.79 -20.23 8.75
C PRO A 4 -6.58 -19.31 7.84
N PHE A 5 -7.08 -18.21 8.39
CA PHE A 5 -7.72 -17.17 7.61
C PHE A 5 -6.70 -16.30 6.87
N CYS A 6 -7.15 -15.69 5.78
CA CYS A 6 -6.37 -14.81 4.92
C CYS A 6 -6.99 -13.40 4.95
N ASP A 7 -6.15 -12.39 5.16
CA ASP A 7 -6.47 -10.99 4.90
C ASP A 7 -5.72 -10.56 3.61
N PRO A 8 -6.36 -10.65 2.43
CA PRO A 8 -5.67 -10.47 1.16
C PRO A 8 -5.44 -8.99 0.81
N HIS A 9 -5.93 -8.04 1.61
CA HIS A 9 -5.81 -6.62 1.30
C HIS A 9 -5.90 -5.77 2.57
N PHE A 10 -4.74 -5.27 3.02
CA PHE A 10 -4.63 -4.43 4.21
C PHE A 10 -3.67 -3.24 4.00
N HIS A 11 -3.70 -2.26 4.90
CA HIS A 11 -2.76 -1.13 4.94
C HIS A 11 -2.09 -1.07 6.32
N MET A 12 -1.05 -1.88 6.51
CA MET A 12 -0.37 -2.07 7.79
C MET A 12 0.52 -0.88 8.19
N ASP A 13 1.03 -0.12 7.23
CA ASP A 13 1.76 1.13 7.49
C ASP A 13 0.84 2.23 8.08
N ALA A 14 -0.42 2.26 7.66
CA ALA A 14 -1.43 3.18 8.17
C ALA A 14 -2.17 2.66 9.42
N THR A 15 -2.02 1.39 9.82
CA THR A 15 -2.81 0.78 10.90
C THR A 15 -2.66 1.47 12.26
N LEU A 16 -3.71 1.46 13.09
CA LEU A 16 -3.70 2.04 14.44
C LEU A 16 -3.27 3.53 14.50
N SER A 17 -3.48 4.28 13.42
CA SER A 17 -3.20 5.73 13.35
C SER A 17 -4.45 6.62 13.50
N TYR A 18 -5.60 6.04 13.86
CA TYR A 18 -6.85 6.78 13.99
C TYR A 18 -6.69 7.98 14.94
N GLY A 19 -7.06 9.17 14.44
CA GLY A 19 -6.96 10.42 15.20
C GLY A 19 -5.62 11.14 15.05
N LEU A 20 -4.68 10.62 14.25
CA LEU A 20 -3.39 11.24 13.97
C LEU A 20 -3.33 11.73 12.51
N PRO A 21 -3.03 13.00 12.23
CA PRO A 21 -2.96 14.13 13.17
C PRO A 21 -4.34 14.62 13.64
N ARG A 22 -5.41 14.16 12.99
CA ARG A 22 -6.81 14.46 13.31
C ARG A 22 -7.71 13.35 12.75
N VAL A 23 -9.00 13.38 13.08
CA VAL A 23 -9.99 12.39 12.60
C VAL A 23 -10.53 12.78 11.22
N ASN A 24 -10.71 11.79 10.33
CA ASN A 24 -11.46 11.93 9.08
C ASN A 24 -12.93 12.23 9.39
N GLN A 25 -13.34 13.50 9.23
CA GLN A 25 -14.69 13.95 9.62
C GLN A 25 -15.73 13.56 8.58
N SER A 26 -15.39 13.62 7.29
CA SER A 26 -16.33 13.30 6.20
C SER A 26 -16.48 11.79 5.99
N GLY A 27 -15.50 10.99 6.41
CA GLY A 27 -15.45 9.55 6.13
C GLY A 27 -15.14 9.24 4.68
N THR A 28 -14.63 10.21 3.89
CA THR A 28 -14.33 10.03 2.46
C THR A 28 -12.90 9.56 2.22
N LEU A 29 -12.68 8.86 1.10
CA LEU A 29 -11.34 8.46 0.63
C LEU A 29 -10.41 9.67 0.49
N LEU A 30 -10.88 10.74 -0.15
CA LEU A 30 -10.06 11.93 -0.43
C LEU A 30 -9.59 12.63 0.86
N GLU A 31 -10.44 12.71 1.88
CA GLU A 31 -10.00 13.21 3.19
C GLU A 31 -9.00 12.26 3.85
N GLY A 32 -9.19 10.94 3.70
CA GLY A 32 -8.23 9.93 4.18
C GLY A 32 -6.85 10.08 3.55
N ILE A 33 -6.78 10.26 2.23
CA ILE A 33 -5.52 10.49 1.51
C ILE A 33 -4.87 11.80 1.97
N ALA A 34 -5.65 12.88 2.12
CA ALA A 34 -5.13 14.16 2.62
C ALA A 34 -4.57 14.04 4.04
N LEU A 35 -5.28 13.35 4.94
CA LEU A 35 -4.85 13.06 6.30
C LEU A 35 -3.56 12.25 6.36
N TRP A 36 -3.47 11.21 5.54
CA TRP A 36 -2.26 10.41 5.42
C TRP A 36 -1.10 11.29 4.94
N GLY A 37 -1.33 12.15 3.93
CA GLY A 37 -0.37 13.16 3.49
C GLY A 37 0.08 14.13 4.58
N GLU A 38 -0.83 14.56 5.48
CA GLU A 38 -0.49 15.37 6.66
C GLU A 38 0.33 14.58 7.70
N LEU A 39 0.10 13.28 7.84
CA LEU A 39 0.79 12.41 8.79
C LEU A 39 2.19 11.99 8.32
N LYS A 40 2.40 11.77 7.01
CA LYS A 40 3.67 11.30 6.40
C LYS A 40 4.92 11.99 6.97
N PRO A 41 4.99 13.34 7.08
CA PRO A 41 6.19 14.03 7.56
C PRO A 41 6.48 13.82 9.06
N LEU A 42 5.50 13.32 9.82
CA LEU A 42 5.60 13.07 11.26
C LEU A 42 5.88 11.60 11.58
N LEU A 43 5.90 10.72 10.57
CA LEU A 43 6.13 9.30 10.76
C LEU A 43 7.58 9.04 11.19
N THR A 44 7.73 8.09 12.11
CA THR A 44 9.01 7.46 12.43
C THR A 44 8.94 5.97 12.14
N GLU A 45 10.08 5.37 11.82
CA GLU A 45 10.17 3.94 11.52
C GLU A 45 9.74 3.12 12.74
N GLU A 46 10.15 3.52 13.94
CA GLU A 46 9.81 2.85 15.20
C GLU A 46 8.29 2.85 15.44
N ALA A 47 7.62 3.99 15.24
CA ALA A 47 6.18 4.12 15.48
C ALA A 47 5.35 3.31 14.46
N LEU A 48 5.86 3.13 13.24
CA LEU A 48 5.25 2.25 12.24
C LEU A 48 5.39 0.78 12.62
N VAL A 49 6.62 0.36 12.98
CA VAL A 49 6.91 -1.02 13.39
C VAL A 49 6.09 -1.40 14.64
N GLU A 50 6.02 -0.52 15.64
CA GLU A 50 5.26 -0.77 16.87
C GLU A 50 3.77 -1.01 16.58
N ARG A 51 3.13 -0.12 15.80
CA ARG A 51 1.71 -0.27 15.44
C ARG A 51 1.44 -1.51 14.60
N ALA A 52 2.30 -1.80 13.63
CA ALA A 52 2.16 -2.97 12.77
C ALA A 52 2.30 -4.29 13.55
N LEU A 53 3.24 -4.38 14.49
CA LEU A 53 3.41 -5.55 15.35
C LEU A 53 2.22 -5.73 16.30
N ALA A 54 1.72 -4.64 16.89
CA ALA A 54 0.52 -4.69 17.73
C ALA A 54 -0.69 -5.24 16.95
N TYR A 55 -0.88 -4.81 15.70
CA TYR A 55 -1.90 -5.38 14.82
C TYR A 55 -1.64 -6.86 14.51
N CYS A 56 -0.40 -7.26 14.23
CA CYS A 56 -0.06 -8.66 13.95
C CYS A 56 -0.42 -9.59 15.11
N ASP A 57 -0.20 -9.17 16.37
CA ASP A 57 -0.62 -9.93 17.55
C ASP A 57 -2.14 -10.11 17.60
N TRP A 58 -2.89 -9.07 17.24
CA TRP A 58 -4.36 -9.14 17.17
C TRP A 58 -4.84 -10.05 16.03
N ALA A 59 -4.18 -9.99 14.88
CA ALA A 59 -4.48 -10.81 13.71
C ALA A 59 -4.33 -12.31 14.03
N VAL A 60 -3.20 -12.69 14.65
CA VAL A 60 -2.92 -14.08 15.07
C VAL A 60 -3.96 -14.57 16.08
N ALA A 61 -4.34 -13.74 17.05
CA ALA A 61 -5.38 -14.07 18.03
C ALA A 61 -6.76 -14.34 17.38
N ARG A 62 -6.97 -13.90 16.15
CA ARG A 62 -8.17 -14.14 15.33
C ARG A 62 -7.97 -15.20 14.24
N GLY A 63 -6.82 -15.86 14.19
CA GLY A 63 -6.51 -16.91 13.23
C GLY A 63 -6.10 -16.41 11.84
N LEU A 64 -5.79 -15.12 11.69
CA LEU A 64 -5.25 -14.54 10.46
C LEU A 64 -3.74 -14.76 10.40
N LEU A 65 -3.31 -15.71 9.56
CA LEU A 65 -1.89 -16.06 9.42
C LEU A 65 -1.33 -15.80 8.01
N HIS A 66 -2.19 -15.40 7.07
CA HIS A 66 -1.77 -14.95 5.73
C HIS A 66 -2.28 -13.53 5.51
N ILE A 67 -1.39 -12.59 5.25
CA ILE A 67 -1.72 -11.17 5.10
C ILE A 67 -1.02 -10.61 3.87
N ARG A 68 -1.73 -9.85 3.03
CA ARG A 68 -1.13 -8.99 2.02
C ARG A 68 -1.42 -7.54 2.37
N SER A 69 -0.35 -6.77 2.57
CA SER A 69 -0.45 -5.35 2.93
C SER A 69 0.13 -4.46 1.84
N HIS A 70 -0.61 -3.44 1.47
CA HIS A 70 -0.12 -2.31 0.70
C HIS A 70 0.76 -1.44 1.60
N VAL A 71 1.80 -0.86 1.01
CA VAL A 71 2.75 0.02 1.69
C VAL A 71 3.04 1.20 0.78
N ASP A 72 2.84 2.41 1.31
CA ASP A 72 2.99 3.63 0.53
C ASP A 72 4.44 3.86 0.06
N THR A 73 4.61 4.04 -1.25
CA THR A 73 5.89 4.34 -1.92
C THR A 73 6.00 5.78 -2.41
N SER A 74 5.02 6.65 -2.09
CA SER A 74 4.94 8.01 -2.62
C SER A 74 5.97 8.95 -2.00
N ASP A 75 6.48 8.64 -0.80
CA ASP A 75 7.61 9.33 -0.19
C ASP A 75 8.95 8.75 -0.70
N PRO A 76 9.84 9.54 -1.35
CA PRO A 76 11.14 9.07 -1.84
C PRO A 76 12.08 8.58 -0.73
N SER A 77 11.80 8.92 0.53
CA SER A 77 12.50 8.36 1.69
C SER A 77 12.28 6.86 1.81
N LEU A 78 11.16 6.30 1.30
CA LEU A 78 10.74 4.91 1.48
C LEU A 78 10.74 4.43 2.94
N LEU A 79 10.48 5.34 3.88
CA LEU A 79 10.42 5.04 5.31
C LEU A 79 9.37 3.97 5.64
N PRO A 80 8.10 4.04 5.15
CA PRO A 80 7.11 2.99 5.38
C PRO A 80 7.55 1.61 4.86
N VAL A 81 8.20 1.58 3.69
CA VAL A 81 8.70 0.33 3.08
C VAL A 81 9.75 -0.33 3.96
N ARG A 82 10.73 0.42 4.48
CA ARG A 82 11.74 -0.15 5.40
C ARG A 82 11.11 -0.70 6.68
N ALA A 83 10.21 0.07 7.28
CA ALA A 83 9.48 -0.33 8.47
C ALA A 83 8.72 -1.66 8.24
N MET A 84 7.96 -1.76 7.15
CA MET A 84 7.17 -2.96 6.88
C MET A 84 8.03 -4.16 6.48
N LEU A 85 9.19 -3.95 5.84
CA LEU A 85 10.16 -5.02 5.60
C LEU A 85 10.80 -5.52 6.91
N GLU A 86 11.01 -4.66 7.92
CA GLU A 86 11.39 -5.10 9.26
C GLU A 86 10.29 -5.95 9.90
N VAL A 87 9.04 -5.45 9.88
CA VAL A 87 7.89 -6.18 10.43
C VAL A 87 7.78 -7.56 9.79
N LYS A 88 7.83 -7.63 8.45
CA LYS A 88 7.80 -8.90 7.71
C LYS A 88 8.84 -9.90 8.21
N LYS A 89 10.08 -9.46 8.47
CA LYS A 89 11.13 -10.33 9.03
C LYS A 89 10.80 -10.82 10.44
N ARG A 90 10.24 -9.94 11.27
CA ARG A 90 9.93 -10.25 12.67
C ARG A 90 8.75 -11.20 12.83
N VAL A 91 7.74 -11.08 11.97
CA VAL A 91 6.52 -11.90 12.04
C VAL A 91 6.58 -13.19 11.22
N ALA A 92 7.59 -13.34 10.35
CA ALA A 92 7.78 -14.52 9.50
C ALA A 92 7.65 -15.91 10.19
N PRO A 93 7.98 -16.09 11.49
CA PRO A 93 7.76 -17.37 12.14
C PRO A 93 6.29 -17.77 12.33
N TYR A 94 5.34 -16.84 12.17
CA TYR A 94 3.92 -17.05 12.48
C TYR A 94 2.91 -16.33 11.57
N ILE A 95 3.32 -15.39 10.71
CA ILE A 95 2.49 -14.78 9.66
C ILE A 95 3.25 -14.83 8.33
N ASP A 96 2.58 -15.31 7.29
CA ASP A 96 3.01 -15.11 5.91
C ASP A 96 2.55 -13.72 5.45
N LEU A 97 3.47 -12.75 5.46
CA LEU A 97 3.21 -11.36 5.06
C LEU A 97 3.76 -11.07 3.66
N GLN A 98 2.87 -10.73 2.73
CA GLN A 98 3.20 -10.15 1.43
C GLN A 98 3.07 -8.62 1.49
N LEU A 99 4.01 -7.91 0.87
CA LEU A 99 3.97 -6.45 0.75
C LEU A 99 3.73 -6.04 -0.69
N VAL A 100 2.86 -5.05 -0.90
CA VAL A 100 2.57 -4.42 -2.18
C VAL A 100 3.19 -3.03 -2.24
N ALA A 101 4.00 -2.76 -3.27
CA ALA A 101 4.57 -1.45 -3.52
C ALA A 101 3.47 -0.53 -4.06
N PHE A 102 2.87 0.28 -3.18
CA PHE A 102 1.66 1.01 -3.49
C PHE A 102 1.92 2.52 -3.65
N PRO A 103 1.77 3.07 -4.86
CA PRO A 103 1.98 4.49 -5.11
C PRO A 103 0.73 5.30 -4.74
N GLN A 104 0.42 5.45 -3.45
CA GLN A 104 -0.80 6.08 -2.92
C GLN A 104 -1.15 7.43 -3.56
N ASP A 105 -0.16 8.27 -3.85
CA ASP A 105 -0.36 9.61 -4.40
C ASP A 105 -0.35 9.60 -5.96
N GLY A 106 -0.42 8.42 -6.59
CA GLY A 106 -0.34 8.18 -8.03
C GLY A 106 1.10 8.11 -8.56
N VAL A 107 1.40 7.09 -9.37
CA VAL A 107 2.76 6.79 -9.84
C VAL A 107 3.23 7.77 -10.93
N LEU A 108 2.31 8.26 -11.76
CA LEU A 108 2.57 9.29 -12.77
C LEU A 108 2.24 10.70 -12.27
N ARG A 109 1.32 10.81 -11.31
CA ARG A 109 0.95 12.06 -10.63
C ARG A 109 2.07 12.61 -9.74
N THR A 110 2.86 11.73 -9.10
CA THR A 110 3.92 12.10 -8.16
C THR A 110 5.27 12.17 -8.87
N ALA A 111 6.00 13.28 -8.67
CA ALA A 111 7.34 13.43 -9.22
C ALA A 111 8.28 12.35 -8.63
N GLY A 112 8.88 11.54 -9.50
CA GLY A 112 9.72 10.41 -9.08
C GLY A 112 8.95 9.17 -8.62
N GLY A 113 7.62 9.11 -8.76
CA GLY A 113 6.80 7.98 -8.31
C GLY A 113 7.25 6.62 -8.86
N VAL A 114 7.57 6.56 -10.16
CA VAL A 114 8.11 5.35 -10.80
C VAL A 114 9.44 4.92 -10.18
N ASP A 115 10.31 5.88 -9.86
CA ASP A 115 11.64 5.63 -9.31
C ASP A 115 11.55 5.12 -7.86
N SER A 116 10.70 5.74 -7.05
CA SER A 116 10.41 5.29 -5.68
C SER A 116 9.79 3.90 -5.65
N LEU A 117 8.82 3.61 -6.52
CA LEU A 117 8.21 2.29 -6.63
C LEU A 117 9.23 1.23 -7.06
N THR A 118 10.05 1.54 -8.07
CA THR A 118 11.14 0.66 -8.54
C THR A 118 12.12 0.34 -7.41
N ARG A 119 12.55 1.36 -6.66
CA ARG A 119 13.42 1.19 -5.49
C ARG A 119 12.77 0.37 -4.39
N ALA A 120 11.46 0.51 -4.15
CA ALA A 120 10.74 -0.30 -3.18
C ALA A 120 10.75 -1.79 -3.58
N LEU A 121 10.56 -2.10 -4.86
CA LEU A 121 10.71 -3.45 -5.39
C LEU A 121 12.14 -3.97 -5.24
N ASP A 122 13.16 -3.13 -5.49
CA ASP A 122 14.57 -3.50 -5.31
C ASP A 122 14.93 -3.81 -3.84
N LEU A 123 14.20 -3.24 -2.87
CA LEU A 123 14.34 -3.55 -1.44
C LEU A 123 13.69 -4.89 -1.04
N GLY A 124 12.93 -5.53 -1.94
CA GLY A 124 12.33 -6.84 -1.71
C GLY A 124 10.83 -6.83 -1.38
N VAL A 125 10.10 -5.80 -1.81
CA VAL A 125 8.63 -5.79 -1.81
C VAL A 125 8.11 -6.78 -2.89
N ASP A 126 7.06 -7.54 -2.57
CA ASP A 126 6.70 -8.76 -3.31
C ASP A 126 5.77 -8.52 -4.50
N VAL A 127 4.96 -7.46 -4.47
CA VAL A 127 3.86 -7.23 -5.41
C VAL A 127 3.90 -5.81 -5.95
N VAL A 128 3.61 -5.62 -7.23
CA VAL A 128 3.48 -4.30 -7.85
C VAL A 128 2.06 -3.77 -7.65
N GLY A 129 1.93 -2.60 -7.01
CA GLY A 129 0.64 -1.93 -6.82
C GLY A 129 0.40 -0.76 -7.77
N GLY A 130 -0.77 -0.13 -7.64
CA GLY A 130 -1.20 0.99 -8.47
C GLY A 130 -2.50 1.62 -7.97
N ILE A 131 -2.79 2.85 -8.40
CA ILE A 131 -4.02 3.59 -8.08
C ILE A 131 -4.49 4.42 -9.30
N PRO A 132 -4.82 3.78 -10.43
CA PRO A 132 -5.02 4.48 -11.70
C PRO A 132 -6.12 5.53 -11.68
N HIS A 133 -7.17 5.33 -10.88
CA HIS A 133 -8.29 6.27 -10.72
C HIS A 133 -7.91 7.57 -9.99
N PHE A 134 -6.73 7.60 -9.35
CA PHE A 134 -6.22 8.78 -8.66
C PHE A 134 -5.16 9.55 -9.47
N GLU A 135 -4.78 9.03 -10.65
CA GLU A 135 -3.96 9.77 -11.60
C GLU A 135 -4.69 11.02 -12.11
N ARG A 136 -3.94 11.99 -12.65
CA ARG A 136 -4.51 13.31 -13.00
C ARG A 136 -5.51 13.25 -14.16
N THR A 137 -5.38 12.27 -15.04
CA THR A 137 -6.21 12.12 -16.23
C THR A 137 -6.53 10.65 -16.50
N MET A 138 -7.61 10.38 -17.24
CA MET A 138 -7.94 9.03 -17.72
C MET A 138 -6.79 8.39 -18.50
N ALA A 139 -6.13 9.18 -19.35
CA ALA A 139 -4.99 8.73 -20.15
C ALA A 139 -3.79 8.35 -19.27
N ASP A 140 -3.50 9.12 -18.24
CA ASP A 140 -2.44 8.80 -17.27
C ASP A 140 -2.81 7.56 -16.44
N GLY A 141 -4.07 7.39 -16.06
CA GLY A 141 -4.55 6.18 -15.38
C GLY A 141 -4.36 4.92 -16.24
N ALA A 142 -4.71 4.96 -17.52
CA ALA A 142 -4.47 3.83 -18.43
C ALA A 142 -2.95 3.59 -18.66
N ALA A 143 -2.18 4.68 -18.80
CA ALA A 143 -0.73 4.59 -18.96
C ALA A 143 -0.03 4.01 -17.72
N SER A 144 -0.50 4.33 -16.51
CA SER A 144 0.05 3.80 -15.26
C SER A 144 -0.22 2.31 -15.13
N VAL A 145 -1.43 1.83 -15.45
CA VAL A 145 -1.75 0.38 -15.48
C VAL A 145 -0.78 -0.36 -16.39
N LYS A 146 -0.63 0.12 -17.64
CA LYS A 146 0.28 -0.50 -18.60
C LYS A 146 1.72 -0.55 -18.07
N LEU A 147 2.24 0.59 -17.59
CA LEU A 147 3.59 0.71 -17.06
C LEU A 147 3.85 -0.28 -15.92
N LEU A 148 2.93 -0.34 -14.95
CA LEU A 148 3.07 -1.16 -13.75
C LEU A 148 2.97 -2.66 -14.09
N CYS A 149 2.08 -3.04 -15.02
CA CYS A 149 2.00 -4.41 -15.52
C CYS A 149 3.26 -4.83 -16.29
N GLU A 150 3.82 -3.95 -17.14
CA GLU A 150 5.09 -4.21 -17.82
C GLU A 150 6.26 -4.36 -16.83
N LEU A 151 6.31 -3.51 -15.79
CA LEU A 151 7.29 -3.60 -14.72
C LEU A 151 7.19 -4.91 -13.93
N ALA A 152 5.96 -5.31 -13.58
CA ALA A 152 5.70 -6.56 -12.88
C ALA A 152 6.11 -7.77 -13.72
N ALA A 153 5.75 -7.79 -15.01
CA ALA A 153 6.12 -8.84 -15.95
C ALA A 153 7.64 -8.94 -16.13
N ALA A 154 8.34 -7.81 -16.27
CA ALA A 154 9.79 -7.77 -16.40
C ALA A 154 10.52 -8.33 -15.16
N ARG A 155 9.91 -8.21 -13.97
CA ARG A 155 10.46 -8.68 -12.70
C ARG A 155 9.93 -10.06 -12.28
N GLY A 156 8.96 -10.62 -12.99
CA GLY A 156 8.29 -11.86 -12.60
C GLY A 156 7.48 -11.73 -11.30
N LEU A 157 6.96 -10.53 -11.01
CA LEU A 157 6.19 -10.24 -9.80
C LEU A 157 4.67 -10.23 -10.09
N PRO A 158 3.84 -10.57 -9.09
CA PRO A 158 2.39 -10.37 -9.17
C PRO A 158 2.02 -8.87 -9.16
N VAL A 159 0.77 -8.61 -9.52
CA VAL A 159 0.14 -7.27 -9.52
C VAL A 159 -1.05 -7.26 -8.57
N ASP A 160 -1.22 -6.17 -7.83
CA ASP A 160 -2.39 -5.91 -6.97
C ASP A 160 -2.66 -4.40 -6.90
N MET A 161 -3.64 -3.91 -7.66
CA MET A 161 -3.91 -2.47 -7.81
C MET A 161 -5.24 -2.08 -7.19
N HIS A 162 -5.29 -0.86 -6.64
CA HIS A 162 -6.52 -0.17 -6.26
C HIS A 162 -7.25 0.31 -7.52
N CYS A 163 -8.11 -0.54 -8.05
CA CYS A 163 -8.85 -0.27 -9.29
C CYS A 163 -10.19 0.40 -8.97
N ASP A 164 -10.39 1.60 -9.54
CA ASP A 164 -11.68 2.29 -9.57
C ASP A 164 -12.40 2.37 -8.20
N GLU A 165 -11.67 2.76 -7.15
CA GLU A 165 -12.21 3.01 -5.79
C GLU A 165 -12.96 4.35 -5.75
N SER A 166 -14.00 4.45 -6.58
CA SER A 166 -14.78 5.64 -6.86
C SER A 166 -16.20 5.24 -7.26
N ASP A 167 -17.17 6.09 -6.92
CA ASP A 167 -18.56 5.93 -7.38
C ASP A 167 -18.80 6.54 -8.78
N ASP A 168 -17.77 7.10 -9.42
CA ASP A 168 -17.87 7.63 -10.79
C ASP A 168 -18.04 6.47 -11.79
N PRO A 169 -19.18 6.36 -12.50
CA PRO A 169 -19.39 5.32 -13.50
C PRO A 169 -18.43 5.40 -14.71
N LEU A 170 -17.67 6.49 -14.84
CA LEU A 170 -16.65 6.67 -15.86
C LEU A 170 -15.24 6.30 -15.38
N SER A 171 -15.06 5.90 -14.11
CA SER A 171 -13.82 5.30 -13.61
C SER A 171 -13.63 3.91 -14.24
N ARG A 172 -13.04 3.89 -15.43
CA ARG A 172 -12.86 2.72 -16.29
C ARG A 172 -11.40 2.57 -16.70
N HIS A 173 -10.48 2.80 -15.76
CA HIS A 173 -9.06 2.92 -16.07
C HIS A 173 -8.41 1.58 -16.44
N ILE A 174 -9.03 0.46 -16.07
CA ILE A 174 -8.52 -0.90 -16.31
C ILE A 174 -9.04 -1.56 -17.59
N GLU A 175 -9.91 -0.89 -18.35
CA GLU A 175 -10.62 -1.49 -19.48
C GLU A 175 -9.92 -1.37 -20.84
N THR A 176 -8.65 -0.97 -20.86
CA THR A 176 -7.88 -0.67 -22.09
C THR A 176 -6.96 -1.79 -22.54
#